data_AF-A0A1Q3CJD7-F1
#
_entry.id   AF-A0A1Q3CJD7-F1
#
_cell.length_a   1.000
_cell.length_b   1.000
_cell.length_c   1.000
_cell.angle_alpha   90.00
_cell.angle_beta   90.00
_cell.angle_gamma   90.00
#
_symmetry.space_group_name_H-M   'P 1'
#
loop_
_entity.id
_entity.type
_entity.pdbx_description
1 polymer ?
#
loop_
_entity_poly.entity_id
_entity_poly.type
_entity_poly.pdbx_seq_one_letter_code
_entity_poly.pdbx_strand_id
1 'polypeptide(L)'
;MQNLCTIAGLCQKLVETGKSEIYYLIDRLLRLVLTLPVSTATTERAFSAMKIIKTRLRSKMEDDFLTNCLVVYIEQAIAEKISVHKIIDDFYDMKKRRAQLRQ
;
A
#
# COMPACT_ATOMS: atom_id res chain seq x y z
N MET A 1 -13.99 26.05 25.39
CA MET A 1 -13.23 25.79 24.16
C MET A 1 -12.46 24.50 24.36
N GLN A 2 -12.68 23.47 23.55
CA GLN A 2 -11.92 22.22 23.68
C GLN A 2 -10.49 22.47 23.20
N ASN A 3 -9.50 22.34 24.09
CA ASN A 3 -8.09 22.44 23.74
C ASN A 3 -7.71 21.25 22.86
N LEU A 4 -7.45 21.51 21.59
CA LEU A 4 -7.07 20.51 20.60
C LEU A 4 -5.55 20.37 20.58
N CYS A 5 -4.99 19.76 21.62
CA CYS A 5 -3.54 19.68 21.81
C CYS A 5 -2.84 18.65 20.89
N THR A 6 -3.58 17.86 20.10
CA THR A 6 -3.02 16.80 19.27
C THR A 6 -3.54 16.89 17.84
N ILE A 7 -2.64 16.69 16.87
CA ILE A 7 -2.97 16.63 15.44
C ILE A 7 -4.05 15.57 15.15
N ALA A 8 -4.02 14.44 15.86
CA ALA A 8 -5.05 13.40 15.79
C ALA A 8 -6.43 13.92 16.26
N GLY A 9 -6.48 14.66 17.37
CA GLY A 9 -7.70 15.29 17.86
C GLY A 9 -8.25 16.35 16.90
N LEU A 10 -7.35 17.06 16.20
CA LEU A 10 -7.70 17.99 15.13
C LEU A 10 -8.31 17.29 13.91
N CYS A 11 -7.71 16.19 13.45
CA CYS A 11 -8.30 15.37 12.38
C CYS A 11 -9.69 14.86 12.75
N GLN A 12 -9.84 14.33 13.96
CA GLN A 12 -11.09 13.78 14.43
C GLN A 12 -12.20 14.85 14.47
N LYS A 13 -11.90 16.04 14.99
CA LYS A 13 -12.85 17.16 14.97
C LYS A 13 -13.15 17.70 13.58
N LEU A 14 -12.19 17.67 12.66
CA LEU A 14 -12.40 18.11 11.29
C LEU A 14 -13.42 17.21 10.57
N VAL A 15 -13.34 15.89 10.80
CA VAL A 15 -14.30 14.90 10.31
C VAL A 15 -15.66 15.05 10.99
N GLU A 16 -15.70 15.13 12.33
CA GLU A 16 -16.95 15.28 13.10
C GLU A 16 -17.74 16.53 12.70
N THR A 17 -17.05 17.61 12.34
CA THR A 17 -17.69 18.88 11.95
C THR A 17 -18.03 18.97 10.46
N GLY A 18 -17.82 17.90 9.68
CA GLY A 18 -18.05 17.86 8.23
C GLY A 18 -17.13 18.80 7.43
N LYS A 19 -16.11 19.37 8.07
CA LYS A 19 -15.17 20.33 7.46
C LYS A 19 -14.07 19.65 6.65
N SER A 20 -13.92 18.32 6.76
CA SER A 20 -12.98 17.54 5.96
C SER A 20 -13.26 17.66 4.46
N GLU A 21 -14.53 17.74 4.06
CA GLU A 21 -14.92 17.90 2.65
C GLU A 21 -14.63 19.32 2.13
N ILE A 22 -14.85 20.33 2.98
CA ILE A 22 -14.62 21.74 2.63
C ILE A 22 -13.12 22.05 2.55
N TYR A 23 -12.33 21.49 3.47
CA TYR A 23 -10.89 21.68 3.57
C TYR A 23 -10.11 20.41 3.24
N TYR A 24 -10.44 19.78 2.10
CA TYR A 24 -9.87 18.47 1.71
C TYR A 24 -8.34 18.47 1.68
N LEU A 25 -7.70 19.56 1.26
CA LEU A 25 -6.23 19.68 1.23
C LEU A 25 -5.61 19.64 2.63
N ILE A 26 -6.26 20.30 3.59
CA ILE A 26 -5.80 20.34 4.98
C ILE A 26 -6.02 18.98 5.62
N ASP A 27 -7.19 18.37 5.43
CA ASP A 27 -7.50 17.01 5.89
C ASP A 27 -6.48 15.99 5.36
N ARG A 28 -6.18 16.05 4.05
CA ARG A 28 -5.18 15.19 3.40
C ARG A 28 -3.78 15.39 3.97
N LEU A 29 -3.36 16.63 4.18
CA LEU A 29 -2.05 16.93 4.76
C LEU A 29 -1.92 16.36 6.17
N LEU A 30 -2.94 16.55 7.01
CA LEU A 30 -2.93 16.06 8.37
C LEU A 30 -2.90 14.53 8.43
N ARG A 31 -3.68 13.86 7.58
CA ARG A 31 -3.63 12.39 7.43
C ARG A 31 -2.24 11.94 7.01
N LEU A 32 -1.62 12.61 6.03
CA LEU A 32 -0.27 12.28 5.61
C LEU A 32 0.69 12.37 6.79
N VAL A 33 0.70 13.50 7.51
CA VAL A 33 1.56 13.71 8.69
C VAL A 33 1.35 12.63 9.76
N LEU A 34 0.11 12.21 10.00
CA LEU A 34 -0.18 11.14 10.96
C LEU A 34 0.27 9.74 10.48
N THR A 35 0.22 9.49 9.17
CA THR A 35 0.68 8.21 8.59
C THR A 35 2.19 8.13 8.37
N LEU A 36 2.88 9.28 8.30
CA LEU A 36 4.32 9.34 8.06
C LEU A 36 5.14 8.50 9.06
N PRO A 37 4.95 8.60 10.39
CA PRO A 37 5.71 7.79 11.35
C PRO A 37 5.54 6.28 11.15
N VAL A 38 4.33 5.84 10.81
CA VAL A 38 4.02 4.42 10.56
C VAL A 38 4.70 3.94 9.27
N SER A 39 4.68 4.78 8.23
CA SER A 39 5.38 4.52 6.97
C SER A 39 6.90 4.43 7.20
N THR A 40 7.49 5.42 7.87
CA THR A 40 8.91 5.45 8.22
C THR A 40 9.32 4.20 8.99
N ALA A 41 8.63 3.87 10.08
CA ALA A 41 8.93 2.68 10.88
C ALA A 41 8.80 1.37 10.07
N THR A 42 7.90 1.31 9.09
CA THR A 42 7.74 0.13 8.22
C THR A 42 8.90 0.04 7.22
N THR A 43 9.30 1.15 6.61
CA THR A 43 10.45 1.17 5.70
C THR A 43 11.76 0.84 6.44
N GLU A 44 11.99 1.40 7.62
CA GLU A 44 13.17 1.10 8.44
C GLU A 44 13.25 -0.39 8.81
N ARG A 45 12.12 -1.00 9.20
CA ARG A 45 12.05 -2.44 9.47
C ARG A 45 12.38 -3.27 8.22
N ALA A 46 11.84 -2.90 7.06
CA ALA A 46 12.13 -3.59 5.80
C ALA A 46 13.62 -3.50 5.43
N PHE A 47 14.23 -2.31 5.54
CA PHE A 47 15.67 -2.13 5.30
C PHE A 47 16.54 -2.89 6.31
N SER A 48 16.11 -2.96 7.58
CA SER A 48 16.81 -3.76 8.59
C SER A 48 16.78 -5.25 8.26
N ALA A 49 15.62 -5.79 7.87
CA ALA A 49 15.49 -7.18 7.42
C ALA A 49 16.38 -7.44 6.19
N MET A 50 16.38 -6.53 5.21
CA MET A 50 17.24 -6.61 4.04
C MET A 50 18.73 -6.61 4.41
N LYS A 51 19.13 -5.75 5.35
CA LYS A 51 20.49 -5.72 5.88
C LYS A 51 20.86 -7.05 6.52
N ILE A 52 19.96 -7.66 7.30
CA ILE A 52 20.18 -8.99 7.88
C ILE A 52 20.38 -10.04 6.78
N ILE A 53 19.53 -10.02 5.74
CA ILE A 53 19.64 -10.96 4.62
C ILE A 53 20.99 -10.81 3.92
N LYS A 54 21.40 -9.59 3.56
CA LYS A 54 22.68 -9.34 2.89
C LYS A 54 23.89 -9.72 3.76
N THR A 55 23.88 -9.29 5.03
CA THR A 55 25.07 -9.35 5.90
C THR A 55 25.21 -10.66 6.68
N ARG A 56 24.12 -11.17 7.28
CA ARG A 56 24.18 -12.39 8.11
C ARG A 56 24.22 -13.66 7.29
N LEU A 57 23.48 -13.74 6.18
CA LEU A 57 23.53 -14.89 5.28
C LEU A 57 24.75 -14.84 4.34
N ARG A 58 25.60 -13.80 4.42
CA ARG A 58 26.73 -13.54 3.50
C ARG A 58 26.34 -13.80 2.04
N SER A 59 25.16 -13.32 1.64
CA SER A 59 24.71 -13.53 0.29
C SER A 59 25.66 -12.76 -0.63
N LYS A 60 26.49 -13.45 -1.42
CA LYS A 60 27.26 -12.87 -2.54
C LYS A 60 26.34 -12.46 -3.71
N MET A 61 25.07 -12.32 -3.40
CA MET A 61 23.99 -12.04 -4.30
C MET A 61 24.09 -10.56 -4.66
N GLU A 62 24.24 -10.29 -5.95
CA GLU A 62 24.27 -8.93 -6.46
C GLU A 62 22.97 -8.22 -6.08
N ASP A 63 23.09 -6.94 -5.72
CA ASP A 63 21.96 -6.12 -5.25
C ASP A 63 20.79 -6.13 -6.24
N ASP A 64 21.11 -6.20 -7.54
CA ASP A 64 20.14 -6.30 -8.62
C ASP A 64 19.35 -7.61 -8.56
N PHE A 65 20.00 -8.74 -8.31
CA PHE A 65 19.30 -10.03 -8.22
C PHE A 65 18.38 -10.08 -6.99
N LEU A 66 18.80 -9.53 -5.84
CA LEU A 66 17.91 -9.41 -4.66
C LEU A 66 16.70 -8.52 -4.95
N THR A 67 16.93 -7.40 -5.64
CA THR A 67 15.85 -6.49 -6.03
C THR A 67 14.87 -7.19 -6.97
N ASN A 68 15.36 -7.92 -7.97
CA ASN A 68 14.53 -8.69 -8.89
C ASN A 68 13.71 -9.77 -8.16
N CYS A 69 14.30 -10.51 -7.22
CA CYS A 69 13.57 -11.48 -6.41
C CYS A 69 12.46 -10.83 -5.56
N LEU A 70 12.74 -9.68 -4.95
CA LEU A 70 11.74 -8.96 -4.17
C LEU A 70 10.57 -8.47 -5.03
N VAL A 71 10.84 -7.98 -6.24
CA VAL A 71 9.80 -7.59 -7.20
C VAL A 71 8.91 -8.80 -7.53
N VAL A 72 9.50 -9.94 -7.91
CA VAL A 72 8.73 -11.15 -8.22
C VAL A 72 7.87 -11.59 -7.03
N TYR A 73 8.39 -11.53 -5.81
CA TYR A 73 7.65 -11.90 -4.60
C TYR A 73 6.47 -10.96 -4.33
N ILE A 74 6.65 -9.65 -4.52
CA ILE A 74 5.59 -8.66 -4.35
C ILE A 74 4.50 -8.86 -5.43
N GLU A 75 4.91 -9.04 -6.68
CA GLU A 75 3.99 -9.31 -7.80
C GLU A 75 3.18 -10.59 -7.57
N GLN A 76 3.83 -11.65 -7.08
CA GLN A 76 3.14 -12.89 -6.69
C GLN A 76 2.08 -12.63 -5.62
N ALA A 77 2.42 -11.90 -4.54
CA ALA A 77 1.49 -11.59 -3.47
C ALA A 77 0.32 -10.69 -3.93
N ILE A 78 0.52 -9.88 -4.97
CA ILE A 78 -0.55 -9.11 -5.62
C ILE A 78 -1.41 -10.04 -6.48
N ALA A 79 -0.79 -10.89 -7.30
CA ALA A 79 -1.48 -11.83 -8.18
C ALA A 79 -2.38 -12.81 -7.41
N GLU A 80 -1.93 -13.29 -6.24
CA GLU A 80 -2.73 -14.16 -5.35
C GLU A 80 -4.02 -13.49 -4.85
N LYS A 81 -4.06 -12.15 -4.77
CA LYS A 81 -5.27 -11.40 -4.39
C LYS A 81 -6.25 -11.23 -5.55
N ILE A 82 -5.81 -11.48 -6.78
CA ILE A 82 -6.65 -11.35 -7.98
C ILE A 82 -7.35 -12.68 -8.22
N SER A 83 -8.68 -12.65 -8.24
CA SER A 83 -9.48 -13.83 -8.54
C SER A 83 -9.53 -14.08 -10.04
N VAL A 84 -9.21 -15.30 -10.46
CA VAL A 84 -9.34 -15.75 -11.86
C VAL A 84 -10.76 -15.55 -12.39
N HIS A 85 -11.79 -15.76 -11.55
CA HIS A 85 -13.17 -15.54 -11.95
C HIS A 85 -13.45 -14.06 -12.26
N LYS A 86 -12.90 -13.12 -11.49
CA LYS A 86 -13.03 -11.68 -11.79
C LYS A 86 -12.37 -11.33 -13.11
N ILE A 87 -11.19 -11.89 -13.41
CA ILE A 87 -10.51 -11.69 -14.70
C ILE A 87 -11.37 -12.21 -15.86
N ILE A 88 -11.98 -13.38 -15.68
CA ILE A 88 -12.86 -13.99 -16.70
C ILE A 88 -14.10 -13.12 -16.91
N ASP A 89 -14.75 -12.68 -15.83
CA ASP A 89 -15.95 -11.85 -15.87
C ASP A 89 -15.66 -10.48 -16.53
N ASP A 90 -14.58 -9.80 -16.10
CA ASP A 90 -14.10 -8.56 -16.73
C ASP A 90 -13.82 -8.76 -18.24
N PHE A 91 -13.22 -9.89 -18.60
CA PHE A 91 -12.92 -10.21 -19.99
C PHE A 91 -14.19 -10.41 -20.86
N TYR A 92 -15.25 -10.96 -20.27
CA TYR A 92 -16.56 -11.08 -20.92
C TYR A 92 -17.27 -9.73 -21.04
N ASP A 93 -17.21 -8.90 -20.00
CA ASP A 93 -17.84 -7.58 -19.96
C ASP A 93 -17.21 -6.60 -20.98
N MET A 94 -15.92 -6.77 -21.28
CA MET A 94 -15.22 -5.92 -22.24
C MET A 94 -15.73 -6.03 -23.68
N LYS A 95 -16.19 -7.21 -24.17
CA LYS A 95 -16.76 -7.36 -25.54
C LYS A 95 -17.70 -8.57 -25.67
N LYS A 96 -18.92 -8.32 -26.14
CA LYS A 96 -19.99 -9.32 -26.45
C LYS A 96 -19.65 -10.41 -27.52
N ARG A 97 -18.46 -10.40 -28.14
CA ARG A 97 -18.11 -11.27 -29.30
C ARG A 97 -16.87 -12.14 -29.07
N ARG A 98 -16.62 -12.62 -27.85
CA ARG A 98 -15.46 -13.48 -27.55
C ARG A 98 -15.87 -14.93 -27.27
N ALA A 99 -14.98 -15.86 -27.62
CA ALA A 99 -15.16 -17.30 -27.45
C ALA A 99 -15.26 -17.68 -25.97
N GLN A 100 -16.04 -18.71 -25.66
CA GLN A 100 -16.30 -19.11 -24.28
C GLN A 100 -15.09 -19.87 -23.69
N LEU A 101 -14.63 -19.38 -22.54
CA LEU A 101 -13.53 -19.93 -21.74
C LEU A 101 -14.01 -20.72 -20.50
N ARG A 102 -15.32 -20.81 -20.26
CA ARG A 102 -15.88 -21.70 -19.22
C ARG A 102 -15.91 -23.12 -19.78
N GLN A 103 -15.23 -24.06 -19.11
CA GLN A 103 -15.47 -25.50 -19.22
C GLN A 103 -16.47 -25.94 -18.15
#